data_AF-A0A6B8KJU2-F1
#
_entry.id   AF-A0A6B8KJU2-F1
#
_cell.length_a   1.000
_cell.length_b   1.000
_cell.length_c   1.000
_cell.angle_alpha   90.00
_cell.angle_beta   90.00
_cell.angle_gamma   90.00
#
_symmetry.space_group_name_H-M   'P 1'
#
loop_
_entity.id
_entity.type
_entity.pdbx_description
1 polymer ?
#
loop_
_entity_poly.entity_id
_entity_poly.type
_entity_poly.pdbx_seq_one_letter_code
_entity_poly.pdbx_strand_id
1 'polypeptide(L)'
;MAIKLPGSWAESTPKALYDIIALEGGQKKLPASVPLMGGFLLAYVVAQALVHSVHDHGVIGSLGFGIGSAALVGGLTAGALVSYKRRELIVQTVTALAATGVAIAISSILLHFLFAVALPPPLPTQRLVGFLLFPIAIWNVFAFAWIYRHAAIRTIPAFAFAVAIVIIIYFIMATLIH
;
A
#
# COMPACT_ATOMS: atom_id res chain seq x y z
N MET A 1 -34.49 5.20 21.50
CA MET A 1 -33.26 6.01 21.61
C MET A 1 -32.12 5.02 21.83
N ALA A 2 -31.35 4.69 20.78
CA ALA A 2 -30.31 3.66 20.89
C ALA A 2 -29.09 4.26 21.59
N ILE A 3 -28.71 3.67 22.73
CA ILE A 3 -27.51 4.04 23.48
C ILE A 3 -26.31 3.61 22.63
N LYS A 4 -25.61 4.56 22.02
CA LYS A 4 -24.31 4.30 21.38
C LYS A 4 -23.31 4.01 22.49
N LEU A 5 -22.98 2.74 22.68
CA LEU A 5 -21.90 2.33 23.56
C LEU A 5 -20.57 2.87 23.00
N PRO A 6 -19.79 3.65 23.78
CA PRO A 6 -18.45 4.04 23.37
C PRO A 6 -17.61 2.77 23.27
N GLY A 7 -17.11 2.46 22.07
CA GLY A 7 -16.25 1.29 21.83
C GLY A 7 -16.84 0.15 21.00
N SER A 8 -17.95 0.37 20.27
CA SER A 8 -18.37 -0.62 19.27
C SER A 8 -17.35 -0.69 18.12
N TRP A 9 -16.83 -1.88 17.81
CA TRP A 9 -15.95 -2.13 16.67
C TRP A 9 -16.47 -1.54 15.36
N ALA A 10 -17.79 -1.38 15.25
CA ALA A 10 -18.49 -0.82 14.10
C ALA A 10 -18.04 0.60 13.69
N GLU A 11 -17.57 1.42 14.63
CA GLU A 11 -17.09 2.80 14.37
C GLU A 11 -15.57 2.97 14.61
N SER A 12 -14.83 1.87 14.79
CA SER A 12 -13.41 1.90 15.11
C SER A 12 -12.49 2.01 13.86
N THR A 13 -11.35 2.69 14.01
CA THR A 13 -10.30 2.80 12.98
C THR A 13 -9.85 1.44 12.41
N PRO A 14 -9.65 0.37 13.20
CA PRO A 14 -9.27 -0.94 12.68
C PRO A 14 -10.29 -1.54 11.71
N LYS A 15 -11.60 -1.40 12.01
CA LYS A 15 -12.65 -1.83 11.10
C LYS A 15 -12.65 -1.03 9.81
N ALA A 16 -12.48 0.30 9.89
CA ALA A 16 -12.38 1.14 8.71
C ALA A 16 -11.22 0.72 7.80
N LEU A 17 -10.07 0.35 8.38
CA LEU A 17 -8.93 -0.18 7.64
C LEU A 17 -9.23 -1.54 7.01
N TYR A 18 -9.85 -2.46 7.75
CA TYR A 18 -10.28 -3.74 7.21
C TYR A 18 -11.21 -3.57 6.01
N ASP A 19 -12.26 -2.75 6.14
CA ASP A 19 -13.20 -2.47 5.06
C ASP A 19 -12.48 -1.90 3.82
N ILE A 20 -11.46 -1.05 4.01
CA ILE A 20 -10.68 -0.49 2.89
C ILE A 20 -9.84 -1.58 2.21
N ILE A 21 -9.16 -2.43 2.98
CA ILE A 21 -8.31 -3.52 2.47
C ILE A 21 -9.16 -4.57 1.74
N ALA A 22 -10.36 -4.86 2.27
CA ALA A 22 -11.35 -5.75 1.66
C ALA A 22 -12.09 -5.13 0.46
N LEU A 23 -11.80 -3.86 0.11
CA LEU A 23 -12.46 -3.11 -0.96
C LEU A 23 -13.97 -2.89 -0.73
N GLU A 24 -14.41 -2.89 0.52
CA GLU A 24 -15.79 -2.65 0.94
C GLU A 24 -16.01 -1.21 1.47
N GLY A 25 -14.93 -0.47 1.69
CA GLY A 25 -14.94 0.88 2.24
C GLY A 25 -14.05 1.86 1.47
N GLY A 26 -14.30 3.15 1.70
CA GLY A 26 -13.47 4.25 1.22
C GLY A 26 -12.74 4.95 2.36
N GLN A 27 -11.71 5.72 2.02
CA GLN A 27 -10.83 6.40 2.97
C GLN A 27 -11.53 7.42 3.88
N LYS A 28 -12.73 7.89 3.53
CA LYS A 28 -13.53 8.83 4.35
C LYS A 28 -13.91 8.29 5.73
N LYS A 29 -13.89 6.96 5.91
CA LYS A 29 -14.12 6.30 7.21
C LYS A 29 -12.96 6.49 8.19
N LEU A 30 -11.77 6.90 7.72
CA LEU A 30 -10.60 7.12 8.56
C LEU A 30 -10.63 8.53 9.19
N PRO A 31 -10.12 8.70 10.42
CA PRO A 31 -9.96 10.04 10.99
C PRO A 31 -8.92 10.84 10.20
N ALA A 32 -9.17 12.13 10.00
CA ALA A 32 -8.22 13.07 9.38
C ALA A 32 -7.11 13.46 10.38
N SER A 33 -6.27 12.49 10.74
CA SER A 33 -5.20 12.62 11.74
C SER A 33 -3.82 12.56 11.10
N VAL A 34 -3.08 13.67 11.15
CA VAL A 34 -1.69 13.73 10.66
C VAL A 34 -0.77 12.75 11.41
N PRO A 35 -0.87 12.59 12.75
CA PRO A 35 -0.12 11.56 13.46
C PRO A 35 -0.42 10.14 12.95
N LEU A 36 -1.70 9.83 12.65
CA LEU A 36 -2.08 8.52 12.12
C LEU A 36 -1.48 8.29 10.73
N MET A 37 -1.56 9.29 9.85
CA MET A 37 -0.96 9.25 8.53
C MET A 37 0.56 9.04 8.61
N GLY A 38 1.25 9.79 9.48
CA GLY A 38 2.67 9.64 9.72
C GLY A 38 3.04 8.24 10.22
N GLY A 39 2.25 7.70 11.16
CA GLY A 39 2.43 6.33 11.67
C GLY A 39 2.30 5.28 10.58
N PHE A 40 1.27 5.36 9.72
CA PHE A 40 1.11 4.42 8.61
C PHE A 40 2.15 4.60 7.51
N LEU A 41 2.60 5.82 7.23
CA LEU A 41 3.71 6.04 6.31
C LEU A 41 5.01 5.43 6.84
N LEU A 42 5.31 5.60 8.13
CA LEU A 42 6.47 4.94 8.74
C LEU A 42 6.36 3.42 8.70
N ALA A 43 5.18 2.87 9.02
CA ALA A 43 4.93 1.43 8.89
C ALA A 43 5.11 0.96 7.44
N TYR A 44 4.67 1.75 6.45
CA TYR A 44 4.85 1.47 5.04
C TYR A 44 6.33 1.49 4.62
N VAL A 45 7.12 2.47 5.08
CA VAL A 45 8.57 2.53 4.87
C VAL A 45 9.23 1.25 5.39
N VAL A 46 8.93 0.87 6.64
CA VAL A 46 9.50 -0.34 7.26
C VAL A 46 9.08 -1.60 6.50
N ALA A 47 7.79 -1.72 6.16
CA ALA A 47 7.29 -2.89 5.45
C ALA A 47 7.89 -3.05 4.05
N GLN A 48 8.01 -1.96 3.29
CA GLN A 48 8.63 -1.98 1.96
C GLN A 48 10.14 -2.24 2.04
N ALA A 49 10.84 -1.67 3.03
CA ALA A 49 12.25 -1.97 3.26
C ALA A 49 12.46 -3.45 3.61
N LEU A 50 11.58 -4.05 4.40
CA LEU A 50 11.62 -5.48 4.70
C LEU A 50 11.40 -6.33 3.44
N VAL A 51 10.39 -5.99 2.62
CA VAL A 51 10.16 -6.68 1.33
C VAL A 51 11.41 -6.61 0.45
N HIS A 52 12.05 -5.45 0.33
CA HIS A 52 13.24 -5.27 -0.51
C HIS A 52 14.46 -6.04 0.04
N SER A 53 14.63 -6.06 1.37
CA SER A 53 15.70 -6.79 2.05
C SER A 53 15.62 -8.31 1.86
N VAL A 54 14.41 -8.86 1.74
CA VAL A 54 14.21 -10.30 1.47
C VAL A 54 14.75 -10.72 0.10
N HIS A 55 14.94 -9.78 -0.83
CA HIS A 55 15.49 -10.03 -2.16
C HIS A 55 17.02 -9.80 -2.23
N ASP A 56 17.74 -10.00 -1.13
CA ASP A 56 19.21 -9.88 -1.00
C ASP A 56 19.79 -8.47 -1.25
N HIS A 57 18.99 -7.43 -1.05
CA HIS A 57 19.46 -6.04 -1.15
C HIS A 57 20.14 -5.57 0.14
N GLY A 58 21.16 -4.72 0.00
CA GLY A 58 21.84 -4.11 1.14
C GLY A 58 20.88 -3.24 1.98
N VAL A 59 21.12 -3.17 3.30
CA VAL A 59 20.27 -2.44 4.27
C VAL A 59 20.00 -0.99 3.85
N ILE A 60 21.01 -0.31 3.30
CA ILE A 60 20.89 1.08 2.83
C ILE A 60 19.98 1.18 1.60
N GLY A 61 20.11 0.26 0.63
CA GLY A 61 19.25 0.18 -0.55
C GLY A 61 17.80 -0.07 -0.16
N SER A 62 17.56 -1.01 0.74
CA SER A 62 16.22 -1.32 1.25
C SER A 62 15.55 -0.15 1.99
N LEU A 63 16.28 0.57 2.83
CA LEU A 63 15.74 1.77 3.48
C LEU A 63 15.47 2.88 2.47
N GLY A 64 16.36 3.10 1.50
CA GLY A 64 16.13 4.01 0.38
C GLY A 64 14.89 3.64 -0.42
N PHE A 65 14.67 2.34 -0.64
CA PHE A 65 13.47 1.83 -1.31
C PHE A 65 12.19 2.12 -0.50
N GLY A 66 12.21 1.85 0.80
CA GLY A 66 11.09 2.16 1.69
C GLY A 66 10.75 3.65 1.71
N ILE A 67 11.75 4.52 1.88
CA ILE A 67 11.56 5.98 1.94
C ILE A 67 11.07 6.51 0.58
N GLY A 68 11.70 6.10 -0.52
CA GLY A 68 11.32 6.57 -1.85
C GLY A 68 9.91 6.13 -2.25
N SER A 69 9.51 4.91 -1.91
CA SER A 69 8.16 4.41 -2.19
C SER A 69 7.12 5.17 -1.36
N ALA A 70 7.40 5.46 -0.09
CA ALA A 70 6.52 6.29 0.74
C ALA A 70 6.41 7.73 0.21
N ALA A 71 7.53 8.31 -0.25
CA ALA A 71 7.56 9.64 -0.84
C ALA A 71 6.76 9.69 -2.16
N LEU A 72 6.84 8.66 -3.00
CA LEU A 72 6.03 8.55 -4.20
C LEU A 72 4.54 8.42 -3.87
N VAL A 73 4.17 7.50 -2.98
CA VAL A 73 2.77 7.30 -2.57
C VAL A 73 2.20 8.57 -1.95
N GLY A 74 2.90 9.17 -0.98
CA GLY A 74 2.44 10.39 -0.30
C GLY A 74 2.46 11.62 -1.22
N GLY A 75 3.58 11.88 -1.87
CA GLY A 75 3.82 13.07 -2.69
C GLY A 75 2.99 13.10 -3.97
N LEU A 76 2.96 12.01 -4.74
CA LEU A 76 2.16 11.95 -5.96
C LEU A 76 0.66 11.99 -5.62
N THR A 77 0.22 11.31 -4.56
CA THR A 77 -1.19 11.37 -4.12
C THR A 77 -1.58 12.78 -3.68
N ALA A 78 -0.74 13.45 -2.89
CA ALA A 78 -1.00 14.83 -2.47
C ALA A 78 -1.08 15.75 -3.69
N GLY A 79 -0.13 15.64 -4.63
CA GLY A 79 -0.13 16.39 -5.88
C GLY A 79 -1.39 16.17 -6.71
N ALA A 80 -1.78 14.90 -6.91
CA ALA A 80 -3.00 14.55 -7.63
C ALA A 80 -4.24 15.15 -6.96
N LEU A 81 -4.43 14.97 -5.65
CA LEU A 81 -5.59 15.49 -4.94
C LEU A 81 -5.65 17.02 -4.91
N VAL A 82 -4.49 17.70 -4.89
CA VAL A 82 -4.43 19.16 -5.07
C VAL A 82 -4.96 19.56 -6.45
N SER A 83 -4.56 18.88 -7.52
CA SER A 83 -5.04 19.15 -8.89
C SER A 83 -6.55 18.90 -9.03
N TYR A 84 -7.12 17.94 -8.30
CA TYR A 84 -8.55 17.66 -8.26
C TYR A 84 -9.33 18.53 -7.25
N LYS A 85 -8.69 19.51 -6.59
CA LYS A 85 -9.29 20.39 -5.56
C LYS A 85 -9.90 19.61 -4.38
N ARG A 86 -9.25 18.52 -3.95
CA ARG A 86 -9.64 17.63 -2.84
C ARG A 86 -8.58 17.56 -1.74
N ARG A 87 -8.06 18.73 -1.33
CA ARG A 87 -6.97 18.83 -0.33
C ARG A 87 -7.35 18.25 1.02
N GLU A 88 -8.63 18.36 1.39
CA GLU A 88 -9.22 17.85 2.61
C GLU A 88 -9.12 16.32 2.75
N LEU A 89 -8.99 15.60 1.63
CA LEU A 89 -8.91 14.14 1.61
C LEU A 89 -7.48 13.61 1.64
N ILE A 90 -6.45 14.48 1.57
CA ILE A 90 -5.04 14.04 1.45
C ILE A 90 -4.66 13.13 2.62
N VAL A 91 -4.90 13.57 3.85
CA VAL A 91 -4.50 12.83 5.06
C VAL A 91 -5.13 11.44 5.08
N GLN A 92 -6.44 11.36 4.86
CA GLN A 92 -7.18 10.09 4.85
C GLN A 92 -6.76 9.18 3.70
N THR A 93 -6.56 9.73 2.49
CA THR A 93 -6.19 8.96 1.29
C THR A 93 -4.78 8.40 1.43
N VAL A 94 -3.82 9.21 1.86
CA VAL A 94 -2.44 8.76 2.09
C VAL A 94 -2.40 7.71 3.20
N THR A 95 -3.17 7.89 4.28
CA THR A 95 -3.29 6.89 5.34
C THR A 95 -3.83 5.55 4.81
N ALA A 96 -4.90 5.60 4.00
CA ALA A 96 -5.50 4.41 3.41
C ALA A 96 -4.55 3.68 2.45
N LEU A 97 -3.85 4.43 1.60
CA LEU A 97 -2.86 3.87 0.67
C LEU A 97 -1.68 3.24 1.42
N ALA A 98 -1.13 3.94 2.43
CA ALA A 98 -0.03 3.43 3.23
C ALA A 98 -0.44 2.17 4.02
N ALA A 99 -1.61 2.17 4.65
CA ALA A 99 -2.11 1.00 5.39
C ALA A 99 -2.36 -0.20 4.47
N THR A 100 -2.95 0.03 3.30
CA THR A 100 -3.18 -1.04 2.31
C THR A 100 -1.85 -1.57 1.77
N GLY A 101 -0.91 -0.66 1.49
CA GLY A 101 0.44 -1.01 1.09
C GLY A 101 1.18 -1.85 2.13
N VAL A 102 1.01 -1.57 3.43
CA VAL A 102 1.54 -2.40 4.52
C VAL A 102 0.93 -3.80 4.50
N ALA A 103 -0.40 -3.92 4.35
CA ALA A 103 -1.06 -5.22 4.29
C ALA A 103 -0.57 -6.07 3.09
N ILE A 104 -0.37 -5.43 1.95
CA ILE A 104 0.18 -6.05 0.73
C ILE A 104 1.64 -6.46 0.95
N ALA A 105 2.47 -5.62 1.55
CA ALA A 105 3.85 -5.92 1.87
C ALA A 105 3.98 -7.11 2.83
N ILE A 106 3.17 -7.15 3.90
CA ILE A 106 3.11 -8.30 4.82
C ILE A 106 2.71 -9.57 4.08
N SER A 107 1.67 -9.49 3.24
CA SER A 107 1.21 -10.64 2.44
C SER A 107 2.30 -11.14 1.49
N SER A 108 3.06 -10.23 0.86
CA SER A 108 4.20 -10.55 0.02
C SER A 108 5.31 -11.27 0.80
N ILE A 109 5.68 -10.76 1.98
CA ILE A 109 6.68 -11.39 2.86
C ILE A 109 6.24 -12.80 3.26
N LEU A 110 4.99 -12.97 3.71
CA LEU A 110 4.46 -14.28 4.11
C LEU A 110 4.47 -15.28 2.94
N LEU A 111 4.07 -14.85 1.75
CA LEU A 111 4.13 -15.69 0.55
C LEU A 111 5.57 -16.05 0.18
N HIS A 112 6.50 -15.10 0.28
CA HIS A 112 7.91 -15.37 0.00
C HIS A 112 8.47 -16.44 0.95
N PHE A 113 8.18 -16.35 2.24
CA PHE A 113 8.58 -17.38 3.21
C PHE A 113 7.89 -18.73 2.95
N LEU A 114 6.58 -18.73 2.65
CA LEU A 114 5.84 -19.95 2.35
C LEU A 114 6.44 -20.69 1.15
N PHE A 115 6.80 -19.96 0.08
CA PHE A 115 7.42 -20.55 -1.11
C PHE A 115 8.87 -20.95 -0.88
N ALA A 116 9.64 -20.20 -0.08
CA ALA A 116 11.00 -20.58 0.29
C ALA A 116 11.04 -21.92 1.05
N VAL A 117 10.05 -22.19 1.90
CA VAL A 117 9.92 -23.47 2.61
C VAL A 117 9.39 -24.58 1.70
N ALA A 118 8.38 -24.29 0.87
CA ALA A 118 7.70 -25.29 0.05
C ALA A 118 8.49 -25.72 -1.20
N LEU A 119 9.39 -24.88 -1.71
CA LEU A 119 10.13 -25.11 -2.95
C LEU A 119 11.65 -25.03 -2.70
N PRO A 120 12.24 -26.04 -2.04
CA PRO A 120 13.68 -26.11 -1.88
C PRO A 120 14.40 -26.23 -3.25
N PRO A 121 15.70 -25.84 -3.35
CA PRO A 121 16.49 -25.91 -4.59
C PRO A 121 16.42 -27.32 -5.22
N PRO A 122 16.38 -27.49 -6.57
CA PRO A 122 17.09 -26.72 -7.61
C PRO A 122 16.17 -25.94 -8.58
N LEU A 123 14.91 -25.69 -8.22
CA LEU A 123 13.99 -24.95 -9.08
C LEU A 123 14.44 -23.48 -9.24
N PRO A 124 14.18 -22.82 -10.38
CA PRO A 124 14.42 -21.38 -10.56
C PRO A 124 13.41 -20.58 -9.74
N THR A 125 13.57 -20.62 -8.42
CA THR A 125 12.67 -20.10 -7.38
C THR A 125 12.39 -18.61 -7.59
N GLN A 126 13.36 -17.81 -8.03
CA GLN A 126 13.14 -16.38 -8.30
C GLN A 126 12.07 -16.11 -9.38
N ARG A 127 12.08 -16.84 -10.51
CA ARG A 127 11.10 -16.65 -11.58
C ARG A 127 9.71 -17.15 -11.17
N LEU A 128 9.68 -18.27 -10.44
CA LEU A 128 8.43 -18.82 -9.93
C LEU A 128 7.82 -17.91 -8.87
N VAL A 129 8.61 -17.44 -7.91
CA VAL A 129 8.19 -16.48 -6.88
C VAL A 129 7.68 -15.19 -7.53
N GLY A 130 8.35 -14.66 -8.56
CA GLY A 130 7.86 -13.50 -9.31
C GLY A 130 6.49 -13.73 -9.96
N PHE A 131 6.27 -14.90 -10.58
CA PHE A 131 4.96 -15.26 -11.13
C PHE A 131 3.89 -15.42 -10.04
N LEU A 132 4.22 -16.03 -8.90
CA LEU A 132 3.29 -16.21 -7.79
C LEU A 132 3.01 -14.92 -7.00
N LEU A 133 3.90 -13.92 -7.08
CA LEU A 133 3.69 -12.59 -6.50
C LEU A 133 2.95 -11.65 -7.46
N PHE A 134 2.77 -12.00 -8.74
CA PHE A 134 2.01 -11.20 -9.70
C PHE A 134 0.57 -10.87 -9.25
N PRO A 135 -0.21 -11.81 -8.66
CA PRO A 135 -1.52 -11.49 -8.07
C PRO A 135 -1.47 -10.42 -6.97
N ILE A 136 -0.37 -10.34 -6.20
CA ILE A 136 -0.18 -9.30 -5.17
C ILE A 136 0.00 -7.93 -5.84
N ALA A 137 0.75 -7.85 -6.93
CA ALA A 137 0.90 -6.61 -7.70
C ALA A 137 -0.44 -6.16 -8.29
N ILE A 138 -1.21 -7.10 -8.85
CA ILE A 138 -2.58 -6.84 -9.34
C ILE A 138 -3.46 -6.32 -8.19
N TRP A 139 -3.45 -6.98 -7.04
CA TRP A 139 -4.22 -6.57 -5.87
C TRP A 139 -3.86 -5.15 -5.44
N ASN A 140 -2.57 -4.79 -5.47
CA ASN A 140 -2.12 -3.44 -5.18
C ASN A 140 -2.71 -2.40 -6.14
N VAL A 141 -2.65 -2.64 -7.45
CA VAL A 141 -3.26 -1.76 -8.45
C VAL A 141 -4.75 -1.56 -8.17
N PHE A 142 -5.50 -2.64 -7.97
CA PHE A 142 -6.94 -2.54 -7.73
C PHE A 142 -7.28 -1.84 -6.42
N ALA A 143 -6.54 -2.10 -5.35
CA ALA A 143 -6.74 -1.45 -4.07
C ALA A 143 -6.45 0.05 -4.14
N PHE A 144 -5.34 0.45 -4.78
CA PHE A 144 -5.01 1.86 -4.97
C PHE A 144 -6.04 2.55 -5.86
N ALA A 145 -6.43 1.92 -6.98
CA ALA A 145 -7.46 2.46 -7.87
C ALA A 145 -8.79 2.65 -7.14
N TRP A 146 -9.17 1.69 -6.30
CA TRP A 146 -10.37 1.75 -5.47
C TRP A 146 -10.34 2.94 -4.50
N ILE A 147 -9.21 3.14 -3.81
CA ILE A 147 -9.01 4.27 -2.88
C ILE A 147 -9.06 5.60 -3.63
N TYR A 148 -8.37 5.73 -4.77
CA TYR A 148 -8.40 6.94 -5.58
C TYR A 148 -9.80 7.26 -6.11
N ARG A 149 -10.58 6.24 -6.50
CA ARG A 149 -11.98 6.41 -6.91
C ARG A 149 -12.82 7.00 -5.77
N HIS A 150 -12.63 6.53 -4.55
CA HIS A 150 -13.30 7.07 -3.36
C HIS A 150 -12.81 8.47 -2.97
N ALA A 151 -11.64 8.89 -3.44
CA ALA A 151 -11.13 10.25 -3.31
C ALA A 151 -11.68 11.22 -4.39
N ALA A 152 -12.75 10.81 -5.08
CA ALA A 152 -13.44 11.56 -6.14
C ALA A 152 -12.63 11.75 -7.44
N ILE A 153 -11.61 10.92 -7.66
CA ILE A 153 -10.98 10.78 -8.98
C ILE A 153 -11.86 9.86 -9.83
N ARG A 154 -12.10 10.20 -11.10
CA ARG A 154 -12.89 9.36 -12.01
C ARG A 154 -12.22 7.99 -12.17
N THR A 155 -13.01 6.93 -12.41
CA THR A 155 -12.53 5.54 -12.44
C THR A 155 -11.33 5.31 -13.36
N ILE A 156 -11.37 5.80 -14.61
CA ILE A 156 -10.28 5.58 -15.57
C ILE A 156 -9.00 6.31 -15.13
N PRO A 157 -9.01 7.61 -14.79
CA PRO A 157 -7.83 8.27 -14.22
C PRO A 157 -7.32 7.64 -12.92
N ALA A 158 -8.21 7.21 -12.02
CA ALA A 158 -7.83 6.57 -10.77
C ALA A 158 -7.07 5.26 -11.02
N PHE A 159 -7.54 4.45 -11.96
CA PHE A 159 -6.88 3.22 -12.36
C PHE A 159 -5.54 3.48 -13.03
N ALA A 160 -5.48 4.40 -14.01
CA ALA A 160 -4.24 4.76 -14.69
C ALA A 160 -3.17 5.28 -13.71
N PHE A 161 -3.59 6.08 -12.74
CA PHE A 161 -2.71 6.62 -11.71
C PHE A 161 -2.20 5.54 -10.75
N ALA A 162 -3.07 4.63 -10.31
CA ALA A 162 -2.68 3.47 -9.50
C ALA A 162 -1.68 2.57 -10.24
N VAL A 163 -1.95 2.24 -11.51
CA VAL A 163 -1.05 1.47 -12.36
C VAL A 163 0.31 2.16 -12.48
N ALA A 164 0.32 3.47 -12.76
CA ALA A 164 1.57 4.23 -12.90
C ALA A 164 2.40 4.19 -11.61
N ILE A 165 1.78 4.41 -10.44
CA ILE A 165 2.48 4.34 -9.15
C ILE A 165 3.07 2.96 -8.89
N VAL A 166 2.27 1.90 -9.09
CA VAL A 166 2.72 0.52 -8.89
C VAL A 166 3.86 0.17 -9.86
N ILE A 167 3.77 0.56 -11.13
CA ILE A 167 4.84 0.34 -12.11
C ILE A 167 6.13 1.05 -11.70
N ILE A 168 6.03 2.32 -11.31
CA ILE A 168 7.19 3.09 -10.87
C ILE A 168 7.85 2.43 -9.66
N ILE A 169 7.08 1.98 -8.67
CA ILE A 169 7.63 1.39 -7.44
C ILE A 169 8.23 0.00 -7.73
N TYR A 170 7.46 -0.92 -8.32
CA TYR A 170 7.86 -2.33 -8.41
C TYR A 170 8.75 -2.67 -9.60
N PHE A 171 8.73 -1.87 -10.68
CA PHE A 171 9.48 -2.20 -11.89
C PHE A 171 10.59 -1.19 -12.18
N ILE A 172 10.38 0.10 -11.92
CA ILE A 172 11.41 1.12 -12.20
C ILE A 172 12.34 1.25 -10.99
N MET A 173 11.77 1.60 -9.83
CA MET A 173 12.53 1.90 -8.62
C MET A 173 13.19 0.65 -8.04
N ALA A 174 12.51 -0.50 -8.05
CA ALA A 174 13.11 -1.77 -7.63
C ALA A 174 14.34 -2.16 -8.47
N THR A 175 14.34 -1.84 -9.77
CA THR A 175 15.48 -2.13 -10.67
C THR A 175 16.64 -1.15 -10.48
N LEU A 176 16.35 0.11 -10.13
CA LEU A 176 17.35 1.16 -9.96
C LEU A 176 18.06 1.09 -8.60
N ILE A 177 17.38 0.59 -7.57
CA ILE A 177 17.90 0.49 -6.20
C ILE A 177 18.29 -0.98 -5.95
N HIS A 178 19.33 -1.41 -6.65
CA HIS A 178 19.99 -2.70 -6.45
C HIS A 178 21.11 -2.60 -5.39
#